data_AF-A0A349VTD0-F1
#
_entry.id   AF-A0A349VTD0-F1
#
_cell.length_a   1.000
_cell.length_b   1.000
_cell.length_c   1.000
_cell.angle_alpha   90.00
_cell.angle_beta   90.00
_cell.angle_gamma   90.00
#
_symmetry.space_group_name_H-M   'P 1'
#
loop_
_entity.id
_entity.type
_entity.pdbx_description
1 polymer ?
#
loop_
_entity_poly.entity_id
_entity_poly.type
_entity_poly.pdbx_seq_one_letter_code
_entity_poly.pdbx_strand_id
1 'polypeptide(L)' 'METYNNIVLERLPKHLKRYVVAQRYERYTALDQALWRYVMRQNYSFLKDVAYYPYIPGLK' A
#
# COMPACT_ATOMS: atom_id res chain seq x y z
N MET A 1 8.96 17.68 -9.64
CA MET A 1 8.05 16.55 -9.40
C MET A 1 8.75 15.64 -8.42
N GLU A 2 8.24 15.55 -7.20
CA GLU A 2 8.94 14.87 -6.11
C GLU A 2 8.91 13.35 -6.33
N THR A 3 10.08 12.74 -6.47
CA THR A 3 10.23 11.27 -6.54
C THR A 3 10.46 10.66 -5.15
N TYR A 4 10.36 11.44 -4.07
CA TYR A 4 10.48 10.97 -2.68
C TYR A 4 11.71 10.10 -2.41
N ASN A 5 12.85 10.41 -3.05
CA ASN A 5 14.08 9.59 -3.04
C ASN A 5 13.82 8.09 -3.37
N ASN A 6 12.81 7.82 -4.20
CA ASN A 6 12.43 6.48 -4.61
C ASN A 6 12.92 6.22 -6.05
N ILE A 7 13.88 5.29 -6.16
CA ILE A 7 14.51 4.90 -7.44
C ILE A 7 13.51 4.35 -8.48
N VAL A 8 12.39 3.77 -8.04
CA VAL A 8 11.34 3.29 -8.94
C VAL A 8 10.60 4.47 -9.57
N LEU A 9 10.29 5.50 -8.78
CA LEU A 9 9.61 6.71 -9.27
C LEU A 9 10.51 7.51 -10.22
N GLU A 10 11.82 7.48 -10.02
CA GLU A 10 12.80 8.09 -10.92
C GLU A 10 12.74 7.47 -12.32
N ARG A 11 12.63 6.13 -12.38
CA ARG A 11 12.58 5.32 -13.61
C ARG A 11 11.23 5.36 -14.34
N LEU A 12 10.18 5.93 -13.75
CA LEU A 12 8.87 5.99 -14.39
C LEU A 12 8.89 6.82 -15.68
N PRO A 13 8.19 6.39 -16.75
CA PRO A 13 7.93 7.22 -17.93
C PRO A 13 7.28 8.56 -17.56
N LYS A 14 7.70 9.64 -18.22
CA LYS A 14 7.25 11.03 -17.92
C LYS A 14 5.72 11.16 -17.88
N HIS A 15 5.00 10.47 -18.77
CA HIS A 15 3.54 10.53 -18.86
C HIS A 15 2.81 9.86 -17.68
N LEU A 16 3.47 8.95 -16.95
CA LEU A 16 2.89 8.29 -15.77
C LEU A 16 3.14 9.09 -14.49
N LYS A 17 4.21 9.89 -14.44
CA LYS A 17 4.55 10.62 -13.22
C LYS A 17 3.41 11.53 -12.75
N ARG A 18 2.58 12.07 -13.65
CA ARG A 18 1.41 12.94 -13.32
C ARG A 18 0.37 12.32 -12.38
N TYR A 19 0.37 11.00 -12.23
CA TYR A 19 -0.54 10.28 -11.34
C TYR A 19 0.07 9.99 -9.96
N VAL A 20 1.34 10.32 -9.75
CA VAL A 20 2.02 10.19 -8.47
C VAL A 20 1.67 11.40 -7.61
N VAL A 21 1.14 11.14 -6.42
CA VAL A 21 0.73 12.17 -5.45
C VAL A 21 1.37 11.90 -4.10
N ALA A 22 1.62 12.98 -3.35
CA ALA A 22 2.03 12.87 -1.95
C ALA A 22 0.91 12.18 -1.15
N GLN A 23 1.29 11.19 -0.35
CA GLN A 23 0.36 10.56 0.58
C GLN A 23 0.13 11.47 1.79
N ARG A 24 -1.13 11.84 2.01
CA ARG A 24 -1.57 12.74 3.09
C ARG A 24 -2.14 11.96 4.26
N TYR A 25 -1.26 11.44 5.12
CA TYR A 25 -1.65 10.57 6.23
C TYR A 25 -2.58 11.25 7.25
N GLU A 26 -2.47 12.56 7.39
CA GLU A 26 -3.31 13.40 8.24
C GLU A 26 -4.80 13.37 7.86
N ARG A 27 -5.13 12.92 6.64
CA ARG A 27 -6.52 12.79 6.18
C ARG A 27 -7.21 11.53 6.67
N TYR A 28 -6.46 10.53 7.14
CA TYR A 28 -7.05 9.30 7.65
C TYR A 28 -7.57 9.51 9.07
N THR A 29 -8.87 9.32 9.25
CA THR A 29 -9.53 9.37 10.55
C THR A 29 -9.22 8.13 11.38
N ALA A 30 -9.52 8.19 12.68
CA ALA A 30 -9.45 7.01 13.54
C ALA A 30 -10.35 5.85 13.04
N LEU A 31 -11.47 6.19 12.38
CA LEU A 31 -12.36 5.23 11.75
C LEU A 31 -11.71 4.55 10.54
N ASP A 32 -11.06 5.31 9.65
CA ASP A 32 -10.33 4.76 8.49
C ASP A 32 -9.26 3.77 8.94
N GLN A 33 -8.52 4.12 9.99
CA GLN A 33 -7.50 3.25 10.59
C GLN A 33 -8.13 1.97 11.19
N ALA A 34 -9.29 2.07 11.84
CA ALA A 34 -10.00 0.92 12.38
C ALA A 34 -10.52 -0.02 11.27
N LEU A 35 -11.07 0.55 10.20
CA LEU A 35 -11.52 -0.17 9.02
C LEU A 35 -10.37 -0.89 8.33
N TRP A 36 -9.22 -0.21 8.14
CA TRP A 36 -8.03 -0.83 7.60
C TRP A 36 -7.61 -2.07 8.40
N ARG A 37 -7.49 -1.93 9.73
CA ARG A 37 -7.15 -3.07 10.60
C ARG A 37 -8.17 -4.19 10.51
N TYR A 38 -9.45 -3.86 10.43
CA TYR A 38 -10.52 -4.85 10.29
C TYR A 38 -10.37 -5.64 8.98
N VAL A 39 -10.26 -4.93 7.84
CA VAL A 39 -10.09 -5.54 6.52
C VAL A 39 -8.82 -6.39 6.46
N MET A 40 -7.69 -5.88 6.97
CA MET A 40 -6.43 -6.62 6.96
C MET A 40 -6.48 -7.91 7.80
N ARG A 41 -7.20 -7.93 8.93
CA ARG A 41 -7.42 -9.17 9.70
C ARG A 41 -8.24 -10.19 8.92
N GLN A 42 -9.30 -9.75 8.24
CA GLN A 42 -10.13 -10.64 7.42
C GLN A 42 -9.32 -11.20 6.24
N ASN A 43 -8.58 -10.33 5.53
CA ASN A 43 -7.72 -10.73 4.42
C ASN A 43 -6.65 -11.73 4.87
N TYR A 44 -5.95 -11.46 5.97
CA TYR A 44 -4.97 -12.39 6.52
C TYR A 44 -5.60 -13.74 6.87
N SER A 45 -6.76 -13.75 7.54
CA SER A 45 -7.43 -14.98 7.95
C SER A 45 -7.78 -15.88 6.77
N PHE A 46 -8.14 -15.29 5.62
CA PHE A 46 -8.48 -16.05 4.42
C PHE A 46 -7.24 -16.40 3.58
N LEU A 47 -6.40 -15.41 3.29
CA LEU A 47 -5.29 -15.56 2.35
C LEU A 47 -4.15 -16.40 2.89
N LYS A 48 -4.04 -16.60 4.21
CA LYS A 48 -3.01 -17.48 4.78
C LYS A 48 -3.09 -18.92 4.26
N ASP A 49 -4.29 -19.37 3.88
CA ASP A 49 -4.53 -20.75 3.43
C ASP A 49 -4.65 -20.86 1.90
N VAL A 50 -4.94 -19.74 1.21
CA VAL A 50 -5.29 -19.72 -0.23
C VAL A 50 -4.24 -19.04 -1.10
N ALA A 51 -3.52 -18.05 -0.56
CA ALA A 51 -2.55 -17.29 -1.35
C ALA A 51 -1.26 -18.07 -1.58
N TYR A 52 -0.57 -17.76 -2.68
CA TYR A 52 0.74 -18.32 -2.98
C TYR A 52 1.72 -18.08 -1.81
N TYR A 53 2.53 -19.08 -1.50
CA TYR A 53 3.30 -19.17 -0.24
C TYR A 53 4.10 -17.91 0.18
N PRO A 54 4.62 -17.04 -0.72
CA PRO A 54 5.34 -15.83 -0.32
C PRO A 54 4.44 -14.72 0.24
N TYR A 55 3.12 -14.80 0.06
CA TYR A 55 2.20 -13.73 0.42
C TYR A 55 2.25 -13.39 1.92
N ILE A 56 2.11 -14.39 2.78
CA ILE A 56 2.11 -14.17 4.24
C ILE A 56 3.48 -13.72 4.77
N PRO A 57 4.61 -14.33 4.38
CA PRO A 57 5.93 -13.79 4.72
C PRO A 57 6.12 -12.34 4.26
N GLY A 58 5.58 -11.96 3.08
CA GLY A 58 5.67 -10.59 2.56
C GLY A 58 4.81 -9.56 3.28
N LEU A 59 3.89 -9.99 4.16
CA LEU A 59 3.08 -9.11 5.01
C LEU A 59 3.68 -8.87 6.40
N LYS A 60 4.70 -9.65 6.80
CA LYS A 60 5.39 -9.53 8.08
C LYS A 60 6.59 -8.60 7.98
#